data_AF-A0A7S3CDC5-F1
#
_entry.id   AF-A0A7S3CDC5-F1
#
_cell.length_a   1.000
_cell.length_b   1.000
_cell.length_c   1.000
_cell.angle_alpha   90.00
_cell.angle_beta   90.00
_cell.angle_gamma   90.00
#
_symmetry.space_group_name_H-M   'P 1'
#
loop_
_entity.id
_entity.type
_entity.pdbx_description
1 polymer ?
#
loop_
_entity_poly.entity_id
_entity_poly.type
_entity_poly.pdbx_seq_one_letter_code
_entity_poly.pdbx_strand_id
1 'polypeptide(L)'
;MECLVCAETVSHVSVLPCGHADLCSLCTLRLRTVVNDKRCCACQTEAAEVYVARHREQEGWSPTFPKDLRRRAKSGEVHPMRGSKGVYFEEEAHRDEMDVKCALTCSVCYEKGNSNVKFNSMKALKAHLREMHGKFMCDVCLRGRQVFVTEQVLYTRSELNRHYKRGDTKGPMAEAGFKGHPTCQFCKKHFYSDQELYSHMQTKHLQCFLCKKARPNEYVYYKNLADLSNHFASAHHYCTHEDCKDKHPEERVFNSKEEFRVHYVQNHGESLSKNQRKQALQIDVNYGPMRGGQGHQGSGGGGGGGG
;
A
#
# COMPACT_ATOMS: atom_id res chain seq x y z
N MET A 1 4.21 -20.58 -28.33
CA MET A 1 3.31 -19.63 -27.63
C MET A 1 4.07 -18.91 -26.51
N GLU A 2 3.65 -17.71 -26.13
CA GLU A 2 4.23 -16.93 -25.02
C GLU A 2 3.23 -16.79 -23.87
N CYS A 3 3.74 -16.66 -22.63
CA CYS A 3 2.93 -16.52 -21.43
C CYS A 3 2.40 -15.09 -21.28
N LEU A 4 1.09 -14.91 -21.02
CA LEU A 4 0.49 -13.59 -20.81
C LEU A 4 1.07 -12.79 -19.63
N VAL A 5 1.69 -13.46 -18.65
CA VAL A 5 2.19 -12.80 -17.43
C VAL A 5 3.69 -12.53 -17.50
N CYS A 6 4.51 -13.51 -17.87
CA CYS A 6 5.97 -13.32 -17.92
C CYS A 6 6.51 -13.02 -19.32
N ALA A 7 5.69 -13.10 -20.38
CA ALA A 7 6.11 -12.97 -21.77
C ALA A 7 7.22 -13.96 -22.21
N GLU A 8 7.49 -15.00 -21.41
CA GLU A 8 8.45 -16.05 -21.76
C GLU A 8 7.78 -17.15 -22.58
N THR A 9 8.58 -17.89 -23.34
CA THR A 9 8.12 -19.06 -24.10
C THR A 9 7.60 -20.16 -23.18
N VAL A 10 6.44 -20.72 -23.52
CA VAL A 10 5.75 -21.69 -22.66
C VAL A 10 6.17 -23.11 -23.01
N SER A 11 6.89 -23.77 -22.09
CA SER A 11 7.14 -25.22 -22.17
C SER A 11 5.98 -26.06 -21.62
N HIS A 12 5.34 -25.56 -20.56
CA HIS A 12 4.20 -26.19 -19.88
C HIS A 12 3.10 -25.16 -19.67
N VAL A 13 1.96 -25.40 -20.30
CA VAL A 13 0.81 -24.51 -20.31
C VAL A 13 -0.19 -24.91 -19.24
N SER A 14 -0.81 -23.92 -18.60
CA SER A 14 -1.86 -24.11 -17.61
C SER A 14 -3.22 -23.91 -18.25
N VAL A 15 -3.99 -24.99 -18.31
CA VAL A 15 -5.35 -25.02 -18.85
C VAL A 15 -6.34 -24.87 -17.71
N LEU A 16 -7.28 -23.94 -17.85
CA LEU A 16 -8.33 -23.68 -16.88
C LEU A 16 -9.68 -24.29 -17.32
N PRO A 17 -10.64 -24.50 -16.41
CA PRO A 17 -11.99 -25.01 -16.74
C PRO A 17 -12.74 -24.13 -17.74
N CYS A 18 -12.43 -22.83 -17.80
CA CYS A 18 -12.99 -21.90 -18.77
C CYS A 18 -12.41 -22.06 -20.18
N GLY A 19 -11.46 -22.98 -20.40
CA GLY A 19 -10.82 -23.25 -21.69
C GLY A 19 -9.59 -22.39 -21.99
N HIS A 20 -9.37 -21.31 -21.24
CA HIS A 20 -8.17 -20.47 -21.42
C HIS A 20 -6.90 -21.21 -21.03
N ALA A 21 -5.85 -21.00 -21.83
CA ALA A 21 -4.57 -21.70 -21.75
C ALA A 21 -3.40 -20.74 -22.02
N ASP A 22 -3.44 -19.54 -21.43
CA ASP A 22 -2.53 -18.44 -21.80
C ASP A 22 -1.36 -18.24 -20.82
N LEU A 23 -1.26 -19.10 -19.80
CA LEU A 23 -0.28 -18.97 -18.72
C LEU A 23 0.66 -20.17 -18.68
N CYS A 24 1.94 -19.91 -18.43
CA CYS A 24 2.87 -20.96 -18.08
C CYS A 24 2.60 -21.49 -16.65
N SER A 25 3.00 -22.73 -16.40
CA SER A 25 2.89 -23.38 -15.09
C SER A 25 3.46 -22.55 -13.93
N LEU A 26 4.63 -21.92 -14.10
CA LEU A 26 5.26 -21.07 -13.08
C LEU A 26 4.40 -19.86 -12.70
N CYS A 27 3.86 -19.14 -13.67
CA CYS A 27 3.02 -17.97 -13.43
C CYS A 27 1.71 -18.38 -12.74
N THR A 28 1.08 -19.46 -13.18
CA THR A 28 -0.12 -19.99 -12.54
C THR A 28 0.12 -20.39 -11.09
N LEU A 29 1.26 -21.02 -10.80
CA LEU A 29 1.64 -21.35 -9.43
C LEU A 29 1.90 -20.10 -8.60
N ARG A 30 2.62 -19.11 -9.13
CA ARG A 30 2.89 -17.85 -8.42
C ARG A 30 1.57 -17.14 -8.04
N LEU A 31 0.62 -17.06 -8.97
CA LEU A 31 -0.70 -16.50 -8.69
C LEU A 31 -1.43 -17.27 -7.59
N ARG A 32 -1.46 -18.61 -7.68
CA ARG A 32 -2.22 -19.44 -6.74
C ARG A 32 -1.60 -19.57 -5.36
N THR A 33 -0.28 -19.67 -5.25
CA THR A 33 0.42 -19.99 -3.99
C THR A 33 1.03 -18.78 -3.31
N VAL A 34 1.44 -17.75 -4.08
CA VAL A 34 2.07 -16.54 -3.52
C VAL A 34 1.07 -15.39 -3.45
N VAL A 35 0.30 -15.16 -4.52
CA VAL A 35 -0.70 -14.07 -4.58
C VAL A 35 -2.04 -14.50 -3.97
N ASN A 36 -2.30 -15.80 -3.89
CA ASN A 36 -3.59 -16.39 -3.50
C ASN A 36 -4.76 -15.96 -4.41
N ASP A 37 -4.49 -15.82 -5.71
CA ASP A 37 -5.51 -15.58 -6.73
C ASP A 37 -5.70 -16.84 -7.59
N LYS A 38 -6.95 -17.30 -7.70
CA LYS A 38 -7.35 -18.50 -8.45
C LYS A 38 -8.14 -18.18 -9.71
N ARG A 39 -8.30 -16.90 -10.04
CA ARG A 39 -9.05 -16.45 -11.21
C ARG A 39 -8.23 -16.62 -12.48
N CYS A 40 -8.92 -16.82 -13.59
CA CYS A 40 -8.34 -16.77 -14.93
C CYS A 40 -7.89 -15.33 -15.24
N CYS A 41 -6.64 -15.15 -15.69
CA CYS A 41 -6.16 -13.82 -16.08
C CYS A 41 -6.90 -13.25 -17.30
N ALA A 42 -7.40 -14.10 -18.20
CA ALA A 42 -8.12 -13.68 -19.41
C ALA A 42 -9.58 -13.29 -19.11
N CYS A 43 -10.36 -14.18 -18.48
CA CYS A 43 -11.80 -13.97 -18.29
C CYS A 43 -12.24 -13.71 -16.84
N GLN A 44 -11.32 -13.62 -15.88
CA GLN A 44 -11.58 -13.38 -14.45
C GLN A 44 -12.48 -14.41 -13.74
N THR A 45 -12.86 -15.49 -14.43
CA THR A 45 -13.65 -16.58 -13.85
C THR A 45 -12.81 -17.33 -12.82
N GLU A 46 -13.38 -17.60 -11.65
CA GLU A 46 -12.72 -18.39 -10.61
C GLU A 46 -12.53 -19.83 -11.08
N ALA A 47 -11.30 -20.35 -10.97
CA ALA A 47 -10.97 -21.72 -11.30
C ALA A 47 -10.45 -22.43 -10.04
N ALA A 48 -11.23 -23.32 -9.45
CA ALA A 48 -10.74 -24.10 -8.31
C ALA A 48 -9.59 -25.04 -8.72
N GLU A 49 -9.66 -25.57 -9.95
CA GLU A 49 -8.74 -26.57 -10.48
C GLU A 49 -8.03 -26.05 -11.74
N VAL A 50 -6.77 -26.44 -11.93
CA VAL A 50 -5.95 -26.19 -13.12
C VAL A 50 -5.27 -27.47 -13.54
N TYR A 51 -5.19 -27.68 -14.85
CA TYR A 51 -4.43 -28.75 -15.45
C TYR A 51 -3.21 -28.19 -16.18
N VAL A 52 -2.03 -28.70 -15.89
CA VAL A 52 -0.77 -28.31 -16.52
C VAL A 52 -0.38 -29.38 -17.52
N ALA A 53 -0.31 -29.00 -18.79
CA ALA A 53 0.05 -29.87 -19.90
C ALA A 53 1.37 -29.42 -20.54
N ARG A 54 2.11 -30.34 -21.14
CA ARG A 54 3.27 -29.99 -21.96
C ARG A 54 2.83 -29.31 -23.25
N HIS A 55 3.42 -28.16 -23.55
CA HIS A 55 3.19 -27.47 -24.81
C HIS A 55 3.77 -28.28 -25.98
N ARG A 56 3.00 -28.40 -27.07
CA ARG A 56 3.40 -29.11 -28.28
C ARG A 56 3.25 -28.19 -29.49
N GLU A 57 4.31 -28.02 -30.28
CA GLU A 57 4.33 -27.16 -31.47
C GLU A 57 3.69 -27.82 -32.71
N GLN A 58 2.78 -28.77 -32.51
CA GLN A 58 2.11 -29.47 -33.61
C GLN A 58 0.92 -28.66 -34.12
N GLU A 59 0.76 -28.59 -35.44
CA GLU A 59 -0.41 -27.96 -36.07
C GLU A 59 -1.72 -28.60 -35.54
N GLY A 60 -2.66 -27.75 -35.13
CA GLY A 60 -3.95 -28.18 -34.58
C GLY A 60 -3.92 -28.66 -33.13
N TRP A 61 -2.77 -28.63 -32.44
CA TRP A 61 -2.73 -28.93 -31.02
C TRP A 61 -3.41 -27.82 -30.21
N SER A 62 -4.48 -28.20 -29.51
CA SER A 62 -5.18 -27.33 -28.56
C SER A 62 -5.29 -28.05 -27.22
N PRO A 63 -4.73 -27.50 -26.14
CA PRO A 63 -4.80 -28.14 -24.84
C PRO A 63 -6.24 -28.04 -24.30
N THR A 64 -6.80 -29.16 -23.86
CA THR A 64 -8.16 -29.22 -23.31
C THR A 64 -8.11 -29.51 -21.82
N PHE A 65 -9.05 -28.91 -21.08
CA PHE A 65 -9.18 -29.18 -19.65
C PHE A 65 -9.81 -30.57 -19.45
N PRO A 66 -9.11 -31.53 -18.83
CA PRO A 66 -9.64 -32.88 -18.66
C PRO A 66 -10.85 -32.87 -17.73
N LYS A 67 -11.90 -33.59 -18.11
CA LYS A 67 -12.97 -33.95 -17.17
C LYS A 67 -12.42 -34.94 -16.14
N ASP A 68 -12.97 -34.87 -14.92
CA ASP A 68 -12.70 -35.80 -13.82
C ASP A 68 -11.23 -35.88 -13.35
N LEU A 69 -10.52 -34.74 -13.25
CA LEU A 69 -9.13 -34.67 -12.75
C LEU A 69 -8.90 -35.45 -11.45
N ARG A 70 -9.88 -35.42 -10.54
CA ARG A 70 -9.82 -36.17 -9.26
C ARG A 70 -9.80 -37.67 -9.45
N ARG A 71 -10.54 -38.21 -10.42
CA ARG A 71 -10.55 -39.64 -10.75
C ARG A 71 -9.24 -40.02 -11.43
N ARG A 72 -8.78 -39.21 -12.38
CA ARG A 72 -7.51 -39.39 -13.09
C ARG A 72 -6.31 -39.35 -12.15
N ALA A 73 -6.37 -38.52 -11.12
CA ALA A 73 -5.34 -38.47 -10.08
C ALA A 73 -5.28 -39.76 -9.24
N LYS A 74 -6.42 -40.45 -9.07
CA LYS A 74 -6.47 -41.76 -8.39
C LYS A 74 -5.98 -42.91 -9.28
N SER A 75 -6.19 -42.82 -10.60
CA SER A 75 -5.65 -43.80 -11.55
C SER A 75 -4.17 -43.58 -11.88
N GLY A 76 -3.58 -42.46 -11.46
CA GLY A 76 -2.19 -42.11 -11.75
C GLY A 76 -1.98 -41.51 -13.15
N GLU A 77 -3.06 -41.18 -13.88
CA GLU A 77 -2.99 -40.51 -15.19
C GLU A 77 -2.57 -39.04 -15.10
N VAL A 78 -2.84 -38.39 -13.97
CA VAL A 78 -2.40 -37.02 -13.70
C VAL A 78 -1.83 -36.92 -12.29
N HIS A 79 -0.86 -36.05 -12.11
CA HIS A 79 -0.09 -35.93 -10.88
C HIS A 79 -0.52 -34.69 -10.11
N PRO A 80 -1.24 -34.81 -8.98
CA PRO A 80 -1.61 -33.65 -8.17
C PRO A 80 -0.37 -33.05 -7.51
N MET A 81 -0.35 -31.72 -7.41
CA MET A 81 0.67 -31.00 -6.66
C MET A 81 0.60 -31.32 -5.17
N ARG A 82 1.75 -31.48 -4.50
CA ARG A 82 1.78 -31.81 -3.06
C ARG A 82 1.48 -30.58 -2.19
N GLY A 83 1.98 -29.41 -2.60
CA GLY A 83 1.89 -28.16 -1.82
C GLY A 83 0.64 -27.32 -2.06
N SER A 84 -0.08 -27.53 -3.17
CA SER A 84 -1.25 -26.70 -3.54
C SER A 84 -2.42 -27.57 -3.99
N LYS A 85 -3.60 -27.36 -3.39
CA LYS A 85 -4.82 -28.08 -3.79
C LYS A 85 -5.33 -27.52 -5.12
N GLY A 86 -5.70 -28.42 -6.03
CA GLY A 86 -6.33 -28.04 -7.31
C GLY A 86 -5.35 -27.66 -8.42
N VAL A 87 -4.10 -28.12 -8.35
CA VAL A 87 -3.18 -28.07 -9.50
C VAL A 87 -2.79 -29.50 -9.84
N TYR A 88 -2.99 -29.88 -11.10
CA TYR A 88 -2.73 -31.22 -11.62
C TYR A 88 -1.78 -31.11 -12.80
N PHE A 89 -0.87 -32.07 -12.92
CA PHE A 89 0.15 -32.10 -13.97
C PHE A 89 -0.02 -33.34 -14.84
N GLU A 90 0.23 -33.18 -16.14
CA GLU A 90 0.38 -34.30 -17.09
C GLU A 90 1.61 -35.15 -16.77
N GLU A 91 2.74 -34.51 -16.48
CA GLU A 91 4.02 -35.18 -16.24
C GLU A 91 4.44 -35.13 -14.77
N GLU A 92 4.81 -36.28 -14.20
CA GLU A 92 5.29 -36.36 -12.81
C GLU A 92 6.58 -35.56 -12.59
N ALA A 93 7.51 -35.61 -13.54
CA ALA A 93 8.78 -34.90 -13.45
C ALA A 93 8.58 -33.38 -13.32
N HIS A 94 7.66 -32.81 -14.12
CA HIS A 94 7.34 -31.39 -14.04
C HIS A 94 6.63 -31.03 -12.74
N ARG A 95 5.73 -31.90 -12.24
CA ARG A 95 5.12 -31.74 -10.91
C ARG A 95 6.17 -31.64 -9.83
N ASP A 96 7.15 -32.54 -9.82
CA ASP A 96 8.21 -32.59 -8.80
C ASP A 96 9.12 -31.35 -8.85
N GLU A 97 9.47 -30.86 -10.05
CA GLU A 97 10.20 -29.59 -10.21
C GLU A 97 9.43 -28.42 -9.60
N MET A 98 8.13 -28.33 -9.89
CA MET A 98 7.27 -27.27 -9.38
C MET A 98 7.07 -27.35 -7.86
N ASP A 99 6.95 -28.56 -7.30
CA ASP A 99 6.87 -28.77 -5.85
C ASP A 99 8.14 -28.29 -5.14
N VAL A 100 9.33 -28.47 -5.73
CA VAL A 100 10.59 -27.95 -5.16
C VAL A 100 10.61 -26.42 -5.15
N LYS A 101 10.17 -25.77 -6.24
CA LYS A 101 10.14 -24.29 -6.31
C LYS A 101 9.17 -23.69 -5.29
N CYS A 102 8.05 -24.34 -5.04
CA CYS A 102 7.03 -23.89 -4.08
C CYS A 102 7.33 -24.29 -2.63
N ALA A 103 8.29 -25.19 -2.40
CA ALA A 103 8.65 -25.63 -1.05
C ALA A 103 9.49 -24.59 -0.30
N LEU A 104 9.44 -24.64 1.03
CA LEU A 104 10.37 -23.90 1.88
C LEU A 104 11.71 -24.63 1.89
N THR A 105 12.55 -24.36 0.90
CA THR A 105 13.89 -24.92 0.76
C THR A 105 14.94 -23.81 0.84
N CYS A 106 16.17 -24.19 1.18
CA CYS A 106 17.31 -23.28 1.16
C CYS A 106 17.93 -23.27 -0.23
N SER A 107 17.91 -22.12 -0.92
CA SER A 107 18.52 -21.97 -2.25
C SER A 107 20.02 -22.25 -2.26
N VAL A 108 20.74 -21.85 -1.20
CA VAL A 108 22.19 -22.09 -1.05
C VAL A 108 22.52 -23.58 -0.91
N CYS A 109 21.71 -24.33 -0.15
CA CYS A 109 21.87 -25.78 -0.05
C CYS A 109 21.55 -26.48 -1.36
N TYR A 110 20.49 -26.02 -2.04
CA TYR A 110 20.07 -26.57 -3.31
C TYR A 110 21.15 -26.40 -4.39
N GLU A 111 21.76 -25.22 -4.50
CA GLU A 111 22.88 -24.95 -5.41
C GLU A 111 24.10 -25.83 -5.12
N LYS A 112 24.30 -26.23 -3.87
CA LYS A 112 25.38 -27.14 -3.45
C LYS A 112 25.02 -28.63 -3.59
N GLY A 113 23.89 -28.95 -4.21
CA GLY A 113 23.44 -30.33 -4.43
C GLY A 113 22.75 -30.98 -3.22
N ASN A 114 22.46 -30.22 -2.15
CA ASN A 114 21.73 -30.73 -0.99
C ASN A 114 20.24 -30.32 -1.05
N SER A 115 19.50 -30.96 -1.95
CA SER A 115 18.07 -30.69 -2.21
C SER A 115 17.10 -31.30 -1.19
N ASN A 116 17.59 -32.12 -0.25
CA ASN A 116 16.77 -32.80 0.74
C ASN A 116 16.37 -31.94 1.95
N VAL A 117 16.93 -30.74 2.09
CA VAL A 117 16.65 -29.87 3.24
C VAL A 117 15.36 -29.08 2.99
N LYS A 118 14.22 -29.69 3.33
CA LYS A 118 12.90 -29.06 3.34
C LYS A 118 12.55 -28.60 4.76
N PHE A 119 12.04 -27.38 4.88
CA PHE A 119 11.60 -26.80 6.15
C PHE A 119 10.09 -26.78 6.25
N ASN A 120 9.58 -26.94 7.47
CA ASN A 120 8.14 -26.89 7.77
C ASN A 120 7.63 -25.47 8.09
N SER A 121 8.54 -24.51 8.28
CA SER A 121 8.19 -23.13 8.63
C SER A 121 9.23 -22.13 8.18
N MET A 122 8.78 -20.90 7.92
CA MET A 122 9.65 -19.77 7.59
C MET A 122 10.65 -19.48 8.70
N LYS A 123 10.27 -19.69 9.97
CA LYS A 123 11.16 -19.52 11.12
C LYS A 123 12.32 -20.51 11.08
N ALA A 124 12.06 -21.79 10.78
CA ALA A 124 13.08 -22.81 10.66
C ALA A 124 14.06 -22.52 9.51
N LEU A 125 13.54 -22.10 8.34
CA LEU A 125 14.36 -21.71 7.20
C LEU A 125 15.27 -20.52 7.54
N LYS A 126 14.74 -19.47 8.18
CA LYS A 126 15.54 -18.31 8.60
C LYS A 126 16.64 -18.67 9.61
N ALA A 127 16.33 -19.54 10.57
CA ALA A 127 17.32 -20.02 11.53
C ALA A 127 18.45 -20.77 10.83
N HIS A 128 18.10 -21.69 9.91
CA HIS A 128 19.07 -22.42 9.10
C HIS A 128 19.95 -21.50 8.25
N LEU A 129 19.38 -20.54 7.53
CA LEU A 129 20.13 -19.58 6.71
C LEU A 129 21.14 -18.79 7.55
N ARG A 130 20.74 -18.39 8.76
CA ARG A 130 21.59 -17.66 9.69
C ARG A 130 22.74 -18.54 10.22
N GLU A 131 22.43 -19.75 10.65
CA GLU A 131 23.37 -20.63 11.36
C GLU A 131 24.32 -21.36 10.41
N MET A 132 23.82 -21.85 9.27
CA MET A 132 24.62 -22.63 8.32
C MET A 132 25.27 -21.79 7.22
N HIS A 133 24.71 -20.62 6.92
CA HIS A 133 25.17 -19.81 5.78
C HIS A 133 25.53 -18.36 6.14
N GLY A 134 25.22 -17.88 7.36
CA GLY A 134 25.40 -16.48 7.72
C GLY A 134 24.59 -15.52 6.83
N LYS A 135 23.50 -16.02 6.23
CA LYS A 135 22.63 -15.28 5.32
C LYS A 135 21.28 -15.00 5.97
N PHE A 136 20.64 -13.93 5.54
CA PHE A 136 19.40 -13.40 6.09
C PHE A 136 18.45 -13.00 4.95
N MET A 137 17.15 -13.12 5.19
CA MET A 137 16.12 -12.60 4.31
C MET A 137 15.60 -11.27 4.86
N CYS A 138 15.26 -10.34 3.97
CA CYS A 138 14.61 -9.08 4.36
C CYS A 138 13.14 -9.33 4.75
N ASP A 139 12.75 -8.97 5.98
CA ASP A 139 11.39 -9.18 6.47
C ASP A 139 10.34 -8.32 5.74
N VAL A 140 10.74 -7.17 5.22
CA VAL A 140 9.85 -6.30 4.44
C VAL A 140 9.61 -6.90 3.05
N CYS A 141 10.68 -7.34 2.36
CA CYS A 141 10.55 -8.06 1.08
C CYS A 141 9.78 -9.36 1.21
N LEU A 142 9.94 -10.11 2.31
CA LEU A 142 9.16 -11.33 2.53
C LEU A 142 7.65 -11.09 2.65
N ARG A 143 7.24 -9.89 3.06
CA ARG A 143 5.82 -9.50 3.13
C ARG A 143 5.30 -8.91 1.83
N GLY A 144 6.10 -8.07 1.17
CA GLY A 144 5.63 -7.30 0.01
C GLY A 144 6.01 -7.88 -1.35
N ARG A 145 7.13 -8.60 -1.47
CA ARG A 145 7.60 -9.14 -2.76
C ARG A 145 6.93 -10.48 -3.03
N GLN A 146 6.01 -10.48 -4.00
CA GLN A 146 5.23 -11.66 -4.42
C GLN A 146 6.02 -12.61 -5.33
N VAL A 147 7.06 -13.21 -4.78
CA VAL A 147 7.88 -14.24 -5.44
C VAL A 147 7.98 -15.51 -4.60
N PHE A 148 8.43 -16.62 -5.18
CA PHE A 148 8.65 -17.83 -4.40
C PHE A 148 9.76 -17.59 -3.35
N VAL A 149 9.71 -18.34 -2.26
CA VAL A 149 10.70 -18.24 -1.17
C VAL A 149 12.11 -18.54 -1.65
N THR A 150 12.23 -19.47 -2.60
CA THR A 150 13.48 -19.84 -3.28
C THR A 150 14.04 -18.73 -4.16
N GLU A 151 13.19 -17.81 -4.63
CA GLU A 151 13.54 -16.64 -5.46
C GLU A 151 13.83 -15.38 -4.61
N GLN A 152 13.72 -15.46 -3.28
CA GLN A 152 14.04 -14.35 -2.39
C GLN A 152 15.54 -14.12 -2.33
N VAL A 153 15.93 -12.85 -2.35
CA VAL A 153 17.34 -12.46 -2.26
C VAL A 153 17.85 -12.69 -0.84
N LEU A 154 19.03 -13.31 -0.74
CA LEU A 154 19.71 -13.59 0.51
C LEU A 154 20.83 -12.59 0.74
N TYR A 155 20.90 -12.06 1.94
CA TYR A 155 21.82 -10.99 2.32
C TYR A 155 22.74 -11.45 3.44
N THR A 156 24.00 -11.02 3.43
CA THR A 156 24.79 -10.95 4.67
C THR A 156 24.24 -9.84 5.58
N ARG A 157 24.69 -9.81 6.85
CA ARG A 157 24.26 -8.78 7.81
C ARG A 157 24.54 -7.34 7.34
N SER A 158 25.70 -7.11 6.73
CA SER A 158 26.10 -5.81 6.20
C SER A 158 25.28 -5.43 4.96
N GLU A 159 25.08 -6.38 4.04
CA GLU A 159 24.24 -6.19 2.85
C GLU A 159 22.79 -5.89 3.23
N LEU A 160 22.22 -6.58 4.22
CA LEU A 160 20.85 -6.34 4.68
C LEU A 160 20.69 -4.93 5.30
N ASN A 161 21.66 -4.48 6.09
CA ASN A 161 21.63 -3.13 6.65
C ASN A 161 21.72 -2.05 5.56
N ARG A 162 22.50 -2.31 4.50
CA ARG A 162 22.57 -1.43 3.33
C ARG A 162 21.26 -1.48 2.53
N HIS A 163 20.71 -2.67 2.31
CA HIS A 163 19.44 -2.90 1.62
C HIS A 163 18.32 -2.03 2.20
N TYR A 164 18.18 -1.99 3.53
CA TYR A 164 17.17 -1.14 4.17
C TYR A 164 17.34 0.37 3.90
N LYS A 165 18.58 0.86 3.81
CA LYS A 165 18.88 2.32 3.82
C LYS A 165 19.19 2.92 2.45
N ARG A 166 19.84 2.15 1.59
CA ARG A 166 20.40 2.61 0.30
C ARG A 166 20.05 1.67 -0.85
N GLY A 167 19.36 0.57 -0.57
CA GLY A 167 19.05 -0.46 -1.54
C GLY A 167 20.23 -1.39 -1.86
N ASP A 168 20.09 -2.10 -2.97
CA ASP A 168 20.99 -3.17 -3.38
C ASP A 168 21.96 -2.70 -4.45
N THR A 169 23.17 -3.28 -4.44
CA THR A 169 24.24 -2.94 -5.41
C THR A 169 24.36 -3.97 -6.54
N LYS A 170 23.76 -5.15 -6.36
CA LYS A 170 23.81 -6.27 -7.30
C LYS A 170 22.49 -7.04 -7.25
N GLY A 171 22.20 -7.76 -8.33
CA GLY A 171 21.02 -8.62 -8.44
C GLY A 171 19.76 -7.87 -8.85
N PRO A 172 18.61 -8.55 -8.87
CA PRO A 172 17.39 -8.07 -9.52
C PRO A 172 16.86 -6.77 -8.89
N MET A 173 17.09 -6.57 -7.59
CA MET A 173 16.68 -5.35 -6.89
C MET A 173 17.52 -4.13 -7.32
N ALA A 174 18.82 -4.32 -7.59
CA ALA A 174 19.69 -3.26 -8.05
C ALA A 174 19.38 -2.84 -9.48
N GLU A 175 19.10 -3.82 -10.36
CA GLU A 175 18.67 -3.60 -11.75
C GLU A 175 17.35 -2.82 -11.82
N ALA A 176 16.45 -3.06 -10.87
CA ALA A 176 15.21 -2.31 -10.71
C ALA A 176 15.40 -0.90 -10.09
N GLY A 177 16.64 -0.49 -9.77
CA GLY A 177 16.92 0.82 -9.19
C GLY A 177 16.39 1.00 -7.76
N PHE A 178 16.27 -0.09 -6.99
CA PHE A 178 15.78 -0.05 -5.61
C PHE A 178 16.66 0.81 -4.71
N LYS A 179 16.10 1.83 -4.06
CA LYS A 179 16.82 2.80 -3.21
C LYS A 179 16.75 2.51 -1.71
N GLY A 180 16.12 1.40 -1.31
CA GLY A 180 15.90 1.02 0.08
C GLY A 180 14.45 1.17 0.51
N HIS A 181 14.16 0.72 1.74
CA HIS A 181 12.78 0.69 2.25
C HIS A 181 12.39 2.02 2.88
N PRO A 182 11.25 2.60 2.48
CA PRO A 182 10.72 3.80 3.12
C PRO A 182 10.51 3.57 4.62
N THR A 183 10.89 4.55 5.41
CA THR A 183 10.96 4.43 6.88
C THR A 183 10.13 5.52 7.54
N CYS A 184 9.27 5.13 8.46
CA CYS A 184 8.54 6.12 9.26
C CYS A 184 9.52 6.88 10.17
N GLN A 185 9.50 8.20 10.08
CA GLN A 185 10.39 9.07 10.86
C GLN A 185 10.14 8.98 12.38
N PHE A 186 8.92 8.64 12.79
CA PHE A 186 8.51 8.55 14.20
C PHE A 186 8.71 7.14 14.77
N CYS A 187 8.18 6.11 14.08
CA CYS A 187 8.23 4.73 14.57
C CYS A 187 9.52 3.99 14.19
N LYS A 188 10.34 4.53 13.28
CA LYS A 188 11.51 3.87 12.69
C LYS A 188 11.22 2.48 12.08
N LYS A 189 9.96 2.23 11.71
CA LYS A 189 9.53 1.01 11.01
C LYS A 189 9.73 1.18 9.50
N HIS A 190 10.14 0.09 8.84
CA HIS A 190 10.34 0.01 7.40
C HIS A 190 9.10 -0.57 6.70
N PHE A 191 8.77 -0.02 5.52
CA PHE A 191 7.62 -0.39 4.69
C PHE A 191 8.07 -0.84 3.31
N TYR A 192 7.25 -1.63 2.62
CA TYR A 192 7.63 -2.15 1.31
C TYR A 192 7.60 -1.05 0.24
N SER A 193 6.58 -0.20 0.28
CA SER A 193 6.38 0.90 -0.67
C SER A 193 6.04 2.22 0.03
N ASP A 194 6.18 3.33 -0.70
CA ASP A 194 5.79 4.66 -0.21
C ASP A 194 4.28 4.75 0.07
N GLN A 195 3.47 3.96 -0.65
CA GLN A 195 2.02 3.88 -0.43
C GLN A 195 1.70 3.23 0.92
N GLU A 196 2.41 2.17 1.30
CA GLU A 196 2.26 1.55 2.63
C GLU A 196 2.70 2.52 3.73
N LEU A 197 3.82 3.22 3.53
CA LEU A 197 4.28 4.24 4.47
C LEU A 197 3.23 5.36 4.58
N TYR A 198 2.68 5.85 3.48
CA TYR A 198 1.65 6.88 3.48
C TYR A 198 0.40 6.45 4.26
N SER A 199 -0.10 5.23 4.00
CA SER A 199 -1.23 4.65 4.76
C SER A 199 -0.93 4.52 6.24
N HIS A 200 0.29 4.09 6.60
CA HIS A 200 0.75 4.07 7.98
C HIS A 200 0.77 5.47 8.60
N MET A 201 1.28 6.46 7.87
CA MET A 201 1.37 7.84 8.33
C MET A 201 -0.02 8.43 8.62
N GLN A 202 -0.98 8.17 7.73
CA GLN A 202 -2.36 8.64 7.88
C GLN A 202 -3.13 7.99 9.05
N THR A 203 -2.80 6.75 9.40
CA THR A 203 -3.54 5.97 10.40
C THR A 203 -2.89 5.94 11.78
N LYS A 204 -1.57 6.11 11.86
CA LYS A 204 -0.80 5.98 13.12
C LYS A 204 -0.24 7.30 13.63
N HIS A 205 -0.30 8.36 12.83
CA HIS A 205 0.19 9.67 13.22
C HIS A 205 -0.89 10.74 13.05
N LEU A 206 -0.81 11.75 13.90
CA LEU A 206 -1.82 12.79 13.96
C LEU A 206 -1.53 13.87 12.92
N GLN A 207 -2.57 14.54 12.43
CA GLN A 207 -2.47 15.68 11.52
C GLN A 207 -3.25 16.85 12.08
N CYS A 208 -2.76 18.07 11.86
CA CYS A 208 -3.55 19.26 12.14
C CYS A 208 -4.67 19.40 11.10
N PHE A 209 -5.93 19.30 11.53
CA PHE A 209 -7.09 19.41 10.65
C PHE A 209 -7.24 20.80 10.02
N LEU A 210 -6.80 21.87 10.71
CA LEU A 210 -6.79 23.24 10.19
C LEU A 210 -5.75 23.41 9.08
N CYS A 211 -4.51 22.97 9.29
CA CYS A 211 -3.47 22.99 8.25
C CYS A 211 -3.86 22.15 7.05
N LYS A 212 -4.43 20.96 7.28
CA LYS A 212 -4.90 20.09 6.19
C LYS A 212 -5.99 20.74 5.36
N LYS A 213 -6.92 21.48 5.98
CA LYS A 213 -7.96 22.23 5.26
C LYS A 213 -7.39 23.41 4.49
N ALA A 214 -6.44 24.14 5.07
CA ALA A 214 -5.80 25.29 4.44
C ALA A 214 -4.86 24.91 3.29
N ARG A 215 -4.14 23.78 3.44
CA ARG A 215 -3.17 23.26 2.47
C ARG A 215 -3.40 21.76 2.25
N PRO A 216 -4.35 21.37 1.41
CA PRO A 216 -4.69 19.96 1.18
C PRO A 216 -3.52 19.12 0.63
N ASN A 217 -2.54 19.75 -0.02
CA ASN A 217 -1.41 19.08 -0.65
C ASN A 217 -0.18 18.96 0.27
N GLU A 218 -0.19 19.56 1.47
CA GLU A 218 0.91 19.46 2.43
C GLU A 218 0.58 18.43 3.52
N TYR A 219 1.42 17.39 3.62
CA TYR A 219 1.25 16.30 4.58
C TYR A 219 2.17 16.46 5.79
N VAL A 220 1.73 17.25 6.78
CA VAL A 220 2.44 17.42 8.05
C VAL A 220 1.86 16.50 9.11
N TYR A 221 2.71 15.67 9.71
CA TYR A 221 2.32 14.68 10.70
C TYR A 221 3.00 14.93 12.05
N TYR A 222 2.34 14.54 13.14
CA TYR A 222 2.82 14.68 14.51
C TYR A 222 2.82 13.32 15.21
N LYS A 223 3.82 13.07 16.06
CA LYS A 223 4.00 11.77 16.72
C LYS A 223 2.90 11.47 17.75
N ASN A 224 2.43 12.49 18.47
CA ASN A 224 1.49 12.36 19.58
C ASN A 224 0.71 13.66 19.82
N LEU A 225 -0.29 13.60 20.71
CA LEU A 225 -1.16 14.74 21.04
C LEU A 225 -0.39 15.92 21.65
N ALA A 226 0.71 15.68 22.37
CA ALA A 226 1.52 16.75 22.96
C ALA A 226 2.19 17.61 21.87
N ASP A 227 2.83 16.98 20.89
CA ASP A 227 3.43 17.67 19.74
C ASP A 227 2.37 18.42 18.92
N LEU A 228 1.20 17.80 18.72
CA LEU A 228 0.08 18.45 18.01
C LEU A 228 -0.45 19.66 18.80
N SER A 229 -0.57 19.54 20.12
CA SER A 229 -1.02 20.64 20.99
C SER A 229 -0.02 21.79 21.00
N ASN A 230 1.28 21.49 21.00
CA ASN A 230 2.33 22.50 20.88
C ASN A 230 2.27 23.22 19.52
N HIS A 231 1.91 22.49 18.45
CA HIS A 231 1.64 23.09 17.15
C HIS A 231 0.39 23.98 17.19
N PHE A 232 -0.72 23.53 17.80
CA PHE A 232 -1.91 24.37 17.98
C PHE A 232 -1.59 25.65 18.75
N ALA A 233 -0.78 25.57 19.81
CA ALA A 233 -0.38 26.72 20.62
C ALA A 233 0.52 27.72 19.88
N SER A 234 1.37 27.24 18.95
CA SER A 234 2.34 28.10 18.25
C SER A 234 1.85 28.63 16.89
N ALA A 235 0.98 27.89 16.20
CA ALA A 235 0.57 28.19 14.83
C ALA A 235 -0.92 28.51 14.66
N HIS A 236 -1.75 28.27 15.67
CA HIS A 236 -3.20 28.48 15.62
C HIS A 236 -3.70 29.23 16.86
N HIS A 237 -4.98 29.61 16.83
CA HIS A 237 -5.64 30.21 17.98
C HIS A 237 -6.07 29.11 18.96
N TYR A 238 -5.25 28.83 19.97
CA TYR A 238 -5.45 27.74 20.93
C TYR A 238 -5.70 28.25 22.36
N CYS A 239 -6.75 27.75 23.01
CA CYS A 239 -7.08 28.10 24.39
C CYS A 239 -6.24 27.31 25.41
N THR A 240 -5.45 28.02 26.22
CA THR A 240 -4.59 27.44 27.27
C THR A 240 -5.15 27.58 28.70
N HIS A 241 -6.37 28.10 28.86
CA HIS A 241 -7.00 28.32 30.17
C HIS A 241 -7.24 27.00 30.93
N GLU A 242 -7.13 27.04 32.28
CA GLU A 242 -7.25 25.86 33.15
C GLU A 242 -8.58 25.11 32.95
N ASP A 243 -9.71 25.83 32.90
CA ASP A 243 -11.04 25.21 32.72
C ASP A 243 -11.23 24.45 31.41
N CYS A 244 -10.36 24.70 30.42
CA CYS A 244 -10.39 24.00 29.14
C CYS A 244 -9.31 22.93 29.04
N LYS A 245 -8.44 22.75 30.05
CA LYS A 245 -7.36 21.76 29.98
C LYS A 245 -7.85 20.32 29.87
N ASP A 246 -8.98 20.01 30.50
CA ASP A 246 -9.59 18.68 30.49
C ASP A 246 -10.29 18.34 29.17
N LYS A 247 -10.53 19.35 28.31
CA LYS A 247 -11.13 19.16 26.98
C LYS A 247 -10.09 18.70 25.96
N HIS A 248 -10.55 17.98 24.93
CA HIS A 248 -9.68 17.49 23.87
C HIS A 248 -8.98 18.67 23.15
N PRO A 249 -7.68 18.58 22.81
CA PRO A 249 -6.94 19.69 22.18
C PRO A 249 -7.60 20.24 20.90
N GLU A 250 -8.30 19.40 20.15
CA GLU A 250 -9.02 19.81 18.92
C GLU A 250 -10.24 20.70 19.20
N GLU A 251 -10.86 20.63 20.38
CA GLU A 251 -11.99 21.49 20.77
C GLU A 251 -11.54 22.88 21.25
N ARG A 252 -10.24 23.01 21.49
CA ARG A 252 -9.63 24.22 22.06
C ARG A 252 -8.88 25.04 21.01
N VAL A 253 -8.80 24.54 19.77
CA VAL A 253 -8.13 25.21 18.66
C VAL A 253 -9.16 25.74 17.66
N PHE A 254 -8.96 26.98 17.21
CA PHE A 254 -9.90 27.69 16.36
C PHE A 254 -9.24 28.14 15.07
N ASN A 255 -10.03 28.23 13.99
CA ASN A 255 -9.54 28.59 12.66
C ASN A 255 -9.30 30.10 12.55
N SER A 256 -10.11 30.90 13.24
CA SER A 256 -10.06 32.36 13.19
C SER A 256 -9.94 32.99 14.58
N LYS A 257 -9.47 34.24 14.62
CA LYS A 257 -9.35 35.02 15.86
C LYS A 257 -10.73 35.32 16.44
N GLU A 258 -11.73 35.48 15.57
CA GLU A 258 -13.11 35.75 15.89
C GLU A 258 -13.75 34.56 16.62
N GLU A 259 -13.59 33.35 16.09
CA GLU A 259 -14.04 32.10 16.74
C GLU A 259 -13.41 31.94 18.12
N PHE A 260 -12.10 32.17 18.23
CA PHE A 260 -11.40 32.12 19.50
C PHE A 260 -11.92 33.15 20.51
N ARG A 261 -12.19 34.39 20.07
CA ARG A 261 -12.77 35.44 20.92
C ARG A 261 -14.15 35.04 21.43
N VAL A 262 -15.02 34.50 20.57
CA VAL A 262 -16.35 34.04 20.95
C VAL A 262 -16.24 32.95 22.02
N HIS A 263 -15.37 31.95 21.81
CA HIS A 263 -15.10 30.91 22.80
C HIS A 263 -14.64 31.50 24.14
N TYR A 264 -13.67 32.42 24.10
CA TYR A 264 -13.08 33.01 25.29
C TYR A 264 -14.10 33.83 26.10
N VAL A 265 -14.97 34.60 25.44
CA VAL A 265 -16.04 35.36 26.12
C VAL A 265 -17.08 34.43 26.73
N GLN A 266 -17.46 33.36 26.03
CA GLN A 266 -18.50 32.44 26.50
C GLN A 266 -18.04 31.54 27.65
N ASN A 267 -16.79 31.05 27.60
CA ASN A 267 -16.28 30.05 28.55
C ASN A 267 -15.39 30.65 29.64
N HIS A 268 -14.74 31.80 29.36
CA HIS A 268 -13.83 32.47 30.30
C HIS A 268 -14.22 33.92 30.55
N GLY A 269 -15.42 34.34 30.15
CA GLY A 269 -15.90 35.70 30.34
C GLY A 269 -15.93 36.11 31.81
N GLU A 270 -16.14 35.19 32.76
CA GLU A 270 -16.10 35.44 34.21
C GLU A 270 -14.73 35.89 34.73
N SER A 271 -13.66 35.50 34.05
CA SER A 271 -12.29 35.95 34.33
C SER A 271 -11.96 37.33 33.74
N LEU A 272 -12.86 37.93 32.93
CA LEU A 272 -12.65 39.20 32.24
C LEU A 272 -13.32 40.39 32.95
N SER A 273 -12.61 41.52 33.01
CA SER A 273 -13.18 42.80 33.47
C SER A 273 -14.31 43.28 32.56
N LYS A 274 -15.26 44.06 33.10
CA LYS A 274 -16.43 44.60 32.38
C LYS A 274 -16.06 45.29 31.06
N ASN A 275 -14.91 45.98 31.00
CA ASN A 275 -14.41 46.63 29.77
C ASN A 275 -13.86 45.63 28.73
N GLN A 276 -13.22 44.55 29.17
CA GLN A 276 -12.68 43.52 28.28
C GLN A 276 -13.79 42.68 27.65
N ARG A 277 -14.87 42.38 28.41
CA ARG A 277 -16.08 41.77 27.87
C ARG A 277 -16.72 42.60 26.75
N LYS A 278 -16.78 43.93 26.95
CA LYS A 278 -17.37 44.86 25.97
C LYS A 278 -16.54 44.99 24.69
N GLN A 279 -15.21 45.00 24.79
CA GLN A 279 -14.31 45.00 23.62
C GLN A 279 -14.30 43.65 22.89
N ALA A 280 -14.40 42.52 23.59
CA ALA A 280 -14.36 41.20 22.97
C ALA A 280 -15.62 40.86 22.15
N LEU A 281 -16.75 41.53 22.42
CA LEU A 281 -18.00 41.44 21.67
C LEU A 281 -18.11 42.45 20.51
N GLN A 282 -17.12 43.34 20.33
CA GLN A 282 -17.09 44.24 19.17
C GLN A 282 -16.63 43.45 17.93
N ILE A 283 -17.59 43.08 17.09
CA ILE A 283 -17.33 42.63 15.73
C ILE A 283 -17.08 43.90 14.91
N ASP A 284 -15.87 44.02 14.35
CA ASP A 284 -15.51 45.13 13.47
C ASP A 284 -16.15 44.90 12.09
N VAL A 285 -17.42 45.31 11.94
CA VAL A 285 -18.16 45.16 10.69
C VAL A 285 -17.80 46.32 9.78
N ASN A 286 -16.70 46.20 9.04
CA ASN A 286 -16.38 47.14 7.98
C ASN A 286 -17.33 46.92 6.79
N TYR A 287 -18.49 47.57 6.82
CA TYR A 287 -19.33 47.70 5.63
C TYR A 287 -18.57 48.54 4.61
N GLY A 288 -17.99 47.88 3.60
CA GLY A 288 -17.45 48.57 2.43
C GLY A 288 -18.50 49.52 1.85
N PRO A 289 -18.11 50.70 1.34
CA PRO A 289 -19.05 51.75 0.98
C PRO A 289 -20.05 51.24 -0.06
N MET A 290 -21.32 51.15 0.36
CA MET A 290 -22.46 50.97 -0.53
C MET A 290 -22.41 52.10 -1.57
N ARG A 291 -22.26 51.75 -2.86
CA ARG A 291 -22.42 52.69 -3.97
C ARG A 291 -23.79 53.34 -3.86
N GLY A 292 -23.81 54.62 -3.48
CA GLY A 292 -25.01 55.44 -3.43
C GLY A 292 -25.68 55.50 -4.79
N GLY A 293 -26.87 54.93 -4.87
CA GLY A 293 -27.77 55.11 -6.01
C GLY A 293 -28.27 56.54 -6.08
N GLN A 294 -28.03 57.16 -7.25
CA GLN A 294 -28.87 58.16 -7.93
C GLN A 294 -29.66 59.14 -7.06
N GLY A 295 -29.01 60.26 -6.76
CA GLY A 295 -29.68 61.51 -6.40
C GLY A 295 -30.22 62.21 -7.65
N HIS A 296 -31.54 62.20 -7.76
CA HIS A 296 -32.37 62.94 -8.70
C HIS A 296 -32.11 64.46 -8.60
N GLN A 297 -31.77 65.12 -9.71
CA GLN A 297 -31.91 66.57 -9.88
C GLN A 297 -32.49 66.84 -11.27
N GLY A 298 -33.80 67.09 -11.30
CA GLY A 298 -34.45 67.76 -12.42
C GLY A 298 -34.52 69.26 -12.15
N SER A 299 -34.23 70.06 -13.16
CA SER A 299 -34.97 71.28 -13.53
C SER A 299 -34.30 72.00 -14.70
N GLY A 300 -35.11 72.44 -15.66
CA GLY A 300 -34.78 73.52 -16.59
C GLY A 300 -35.03 73.20 -18.07
N GLY A 301 -36.20 73.58 -18.60
CA GLY A 301 -36.58 73.40 -20.00
C GLY A 301 -36.38 74.63 -20.90
N GLY A 302 -36.81 74.45 -22.16
CA GLY A 302 -36.90 75.45 -23.24
C GLY A 302 -35.77 75.30 -24.27
N GLY A 303 -35.96 75.22 -25.59
CA GLY A 303 -37.11 75.40 -26.47
C GLY A 303 -36.59 75.82 -27.88
N GLY A 304 -37.20 75.33 -28.96
CA GLY A 304 -37.01 75.78 -30.36
C GLY A 304 -35.96 74.98 -31.17
N GLY A 305 -36.17 74.50 -32.40
CA GLY A 305 -37.25 74.70 -33.36
C GLY A 305 -36.68 75.23 -34.70
N GLY A 306 -36.77 74.42 -35.77
CA GLY A 306 -36.91 74.92 -37.14
C GLY A 306 -35.83 74.54 -38.15
N GLY A 307 -36.30 74.05 -39.32
CA GLY A 307 -35.77 74.44 -40.64
C GLY A 307 -34.81 73.48 -41.29
#